data_AF-A0A0Q4LCB3-F1
#
_entry.id   AF-A0A0Q4LCB3-F1
#
_cell.length_a   1.000
_cell.length_b   1.000
_cell.length_c   1.000
_cell.angle_alpha   90.00
_cell.angle_beta   90.00
_cell.angle_gamma   90.00
#
_symmetry.space_group_name_H-M   'P 1'
#
loop_
_entity.id
_entity.type
_entity.pdbx_description
1 polymer ?
#
loop_
_entity_poly.entity_id
_entity_poly.type
_entity_poly.pdbx_seq_one_letter_code
_entity_poly.pdbx_strand_id
1 'polypeptide(L)'
;MFKSLFKFLATVVTTSFIVSCSATNNKPSIKFSRDSTSIIIKNFDEPSLLQVRNAYLNNADSNKLVSVFKQAGELDSLQDDILVSGKFKFAGDSLVFMPWEPFTKGSAYIVESYIDVKFGNAGKLITGKANYNLQPQKELLKR
;
A
#
# COMPACT_ATOMS: atom_id res chain seq x y z
N MET A 1 7.25 50.92 -25.44
CA MET A 1 7.97 49.88 -24.64
C MET A 1 7.06 48.79 -24.03
N PHE A 2 5.74 48.98 -23.92
CA PHE A 2 4.83 47.99 -23.29
C PHE A 2 4.47 46.75 -24.12
N LYS A 3 4.50 46.82 -25.47
CA LYS A 3 4.14 45.67 -26.34
C LYS A 3 5.18 44.54 -26.34
N SER A 4 6.44 44.82 -25.99
CA SER A 4 7.51 43.81 -25.93
C SER A 4 7.43 43.00 -24.64
N LEU A 5 7.12 43.66 -23.52
CA LEU A 5 6.95 43.02 -22.21
C LEU A 5 5.79 42.02 -22.21
N PHE A 6 4.68 42.31 -22.90
CA PHE A 6 3.54 41.41 -22.99
C PHE A 6 3.86 40.13 -23.80
N LYS A 7 4.73 40.24 -24.82
CA LYS A 7 5.20 39.07 -25.59
C LYS A 7 6.11 38.18 -24.75
N PHE A 8 7.03 38.78 -23.99
CA PHE A 8 7.88 38.03 -23.06
C PHE A 8 7.07 37.33 -21.96
N LEU A 9 6.07 38.01 -21.40
CA LEU A 9 5.20 37.43 -20.38
C LEU A 9 4.39 36.24 -20.93
N ALA A 10 3.84 36.36 -22.14
CA ALA A 10 3.11 35.28 -22.79
C ALA A 10 4.00 34.06 -23.11
N THR A 11 5.26 34.29 -23.51
CA THR A 11 6.22 33.21 -23.76
C THR A 11 6.62 32.48 -22.47
N VAL A 12 6.83 33.20 -21.36
CA VAL A 12 7.19 32.61 -20.05
C VAL A 12 6.05 31.81 -19.43
N VAL A 13 4.80 32.28 -19.57
CA VAL A 13 3.62 31.54 -19.09
C VAL A 13 3.42 30.24 -19.88
N THR A 14 3.68 30.25 -21.18
CA THR A 14 3.48 29.07 -22.04
C THR A 14 4.53 27.97 -21.79
N THR A 15 5.79 28.32 -21.49
CA THR A 15 6.83 27.32 -21.20
C THR A 15 6.79 26.76 -19.77
N SER A 16 6.02 27.36 -18.86
CA SER A 16 5.90 26.90 -17.47
C SER A 16 4.97 25.68 -17.29
N PHE A 17 4.16 25.33 -18.30
CA PHE A 17 3.20 24.21 -18.22
C PHE A 17 3.76 22.84 -18.68
N ILE A 18 5.01 22.77 -19.13
CA ILE A 18 5.56 21.54 -19.76
C ILE A 18 6.40 20.69 -18.79
N VAL A 19 6.55 21.08 -17.52
CA VAL A 19 7.37 20.33 -16.53
C VAL A 19 6.51 19.63 -15.47
N SER A 20 5.33 19.16 -15.87
CA SER A 20 4.47 18.36 -14.99
C SER A 20 4.24 16.97 -15.58
N CYS A 21 5.25 16.10 -15.48
CA CYS A 21 5.10 14.65 -15.61
C CYS A 21 6.08 13.97 -14.65
N SER A 22 5.64 13.73 -13.42
CA SER A 22 5.12 12.42 -12.93
C SER A 22 6.12 11.28 -13.09
N ALA A 23 7.01 11.17 -12.12
CA ALA A 23 7.58 9.87 -11.78
C ALA A 23 6.43 9.00 -11.22
N THR A 24 5.77 8.22 -12.08
CA THR A 24 4.81 7.21 -11.63
C THR A 24 5.59 6.16 -10.84
N ASN A 25 5.54 6.27 -9.52
CA ASN A 25 6.12 5.27 -8.63
C ASN A 25 5.20 4.04 -8.68
N ASN A 26 5.58 3.05 -9.49
CA ASN A 26 4.86 1.79 -9.67
C ASN A 26 4.96 0.85 -8.46
N LYS A 27 5.46 1.34 -7.31
CA LYS A 27 5.45 0.56 -6.08
C LYS A 27 4.02 0.51 -5.50
N PRO A 28 3.64 -0.60 -4.86
CA PRO A 28 2.37 -0.72 -4.20
C PRO A 28 2.23 0.38 -3.16
N SER A 29 1.13 1.12 -3.27
CA SER A 29 0.80 2.15 -2.29
C SER A 29 -0.11 1.54 -1.23
N ILE A 30 0.31 1.59 0.04
CA ILE A 30 -0.48 1.12 1.18
C ILE A 30 -0.91 2.35 1.98
N LYS A 31 -2.20 2.65 2.02
CA LYS A 31 -2.70 3.86 2.68
C LYS A 31 -3.99 3.59 3.41
N PHE A 32 -4.28 4.40 4.43
CA PHE A 32 -5.65 4.46 4.95
C PHE A 32 -6.62 4.95 3.86
N SER A 33 -7.85 4.45 3.91
CA SER A 33 -8.97 5.07 3.22
C SER A 33 -9.18 6.49 3.71
N ARG A 34 -9.91 7.31 2.94
CA ARG A 34 -10.14 8.73 3.27
C ARG A 34 -10.83 8.93 4.62
N ASP A 35 -11.69 8.00 5.01
CA ASP A 35 -12.40 7.96 6.29
C ASP A 35 -11.60 7.18 7.38
N SER A 36 -10.40 6.73 7.04
CA SER A 36 -9.50 5.91 7.84
C SER A 36 -10.10 4.61 8.37
N THR A 37 -11.24 4.14 7.86
CA THR A 37 -11.93 2.92 8.35
C THR A 37 -11.33 1.63 7.78
N SER A 38 -10.55 1.74 6.71
CA SER A 38 -9.94 0.61 6.00
C SER A 38 -8.53 0.96 5.54
N ILE A 39 -7.74 -0.06 5.17
CA ILE A 39 -6.45 0.11 4.51
C ILE A 39 -6.62 -0.32 3.06
N ILE A 40 -6.16 0.51 2.13
CA ILE A 40 -6.24 0.28 0.70
C ILE A 40 -4.83 0.08 0.17
N ILE A 41 -4.63 -1.03 -0.53
CA ILE A 41 -3.39 -1.41 -1.19
C ILE A 41 -3.66 -1.36 -2.70
N LYS A 42 -2.91 -0.52 -3.42
CA LYS A 42 -3.06 -0.27 -4.86
C LYS A 42 -1.73 -0.30 -5.59
N ASN A 43 -1.77 -0.15 -6.92
CA ASN A 43 -0.61 -0.10 -7.81
C ASN A 43 0.21 -1.40 -7.81
N PHE A 44 -0.48 -2.53 -7.80
CA PHE A 44 0.15 -3.82 -8.09
C PHE A 44 0.59 -3.84 -9.56
N ASP A 45 1.74 -4.45 -9.85
CA ASP A 45 2.02 -4.86 -11.23
C ASP A 45 1.00 -5.90 -11.71
N GLU A 46 0.74 -5.97 -13.01
CA GLU A 46 -0.27 -6.89 -13.58
C GLU A 46 -0.10 -8.36 -13.12
N PRO A 47 1.11 -8.95 -13.15
CA PRO A 47 1.28 -10.31 -12.64
C PRO A 47 0.97 -10.44 -11.15
N SER A 48 1.36 -9.47 -10.32
CA SER A 48 1.01 -9.47 -8.89
C SER A 48 -0.50 -9.33 -8.68
N LEU A 49 -1.19 -8.48 -9.45
CA LEU A 49 -2.64 -8.30 -9.36
C LEU A 49 -3.40 -9.61 -9.60
N LEU A 50 -3.07 -10.33 -10.67
CA LEU A 50 -3.70 -11.61 -11.00
C LEU A 50 -3.51 -12.65 -9.88
N GLN A 51 -2.33 -12.68 -9.28
CA GLN A 51 -1.99 -13.65 -8.25
C GLN A 51 -2.67 -13.34 -6.93
N VAL A 52 -2.65 -12.08 -6.49
CA VAL A 52 -3.38 -11.65 -5.29
C VAL A 52 -4.86 -11.93 -5.50
N ARG A 53 -5.42 -11.63 -6.68
CA ARG A 53 -6.81 -11.96 -7.01
C ARG A 53 -7.08 -13.45 -6.83
N ASN A 54 -6.28 -14.33 -7.44
CA ASN A 54 -6.47 -15.78 -7.30
C ASN A 54 -6.33 -16.27 -5.85
N ALA A 55 -5.37 -15.72 -5.11
CA ALA A 55 -5.09 -16.17 -3.75
C ALA A 55 -6.20 -15.76 -2.76
N TYR A 56 -6.76 -14.55 -2.89
CA TYR A 56 -7.87 -14.09 -2.05
C TYR A 56 -9.25 -14.54 -2.55
N LEU A 57 -9.42 -14.87 -3.84
CA LEU A 57 -10.65 -15.51 -4.33
C LEU A 57 -10.84 -16.92 -3.75
N ASN A 58 -9.76 -17.69 -3.67
CA ASN A 58 -9.83 -19.07 -3.19
C ASN A 58 -9.87 -19.15 -1.66
N ASN A 59 -9.20 -18.23 -0.96
CA ASN A 59 -9.04 -18.27 0.49
C ASN A 59 -8.78 -16.86 1.07
N ALA A 60 -9.80 -16.00 1.11
CA ALA A 60 -9.64 -14.60 1.52
C ALA A 60 -9.08 -14.42 2.94
N ASP A 61 -9.48 -15.30 3.88
CA ASP A 61 -9.24 -15.11 5.31
C ASP A 61 -8.03 -15.89 5.85
N SER A 62 -7.56 -16.93 5.15
CA SER A 62 -6.41 -17.74 5.57
C SER A 62 -5.10 -17.35 4.88
N ASN A 63 -5.16 -16.36 3.99
CA ASN A 63 -4.02 -15.90 3.25
C ASN A 63 -3.17 -14.91 4.07
N LYS A 64 -1.86 -15.21 4.21
CA LYS A 64 -0.88 -14.40 4.96
C LYS A 64 -0.08 -13.43 4.08
N LEU A 65 -0.57 -13.12 2.88
CA LEU A 65 0.11 -12.18 1.97
C LEU A 65 0.15 -10.76 2.51
N VAL A 66 -0.84 -10.37 3.34
CA VAL A 66 -0.86 -9.08 4.01
C VAL A 66 -1.24 -9.28 5.46
N SER A 67 -0.48 -8.66 6.36
CA SER A 67 -0.75 -8.64 7.80
C SER A 67 -0.75 -7.20 8.28
N VAL A 68 -1.66 -6.87 9.20
CA VAL A 68 -1.77 -5.54 9.80
C VAL A 68 -1.55 -5.67 11.29
N PHE A 69 -0.62 -4.91 11.83
CA PHE A 69 -0.29 -4.89 13.24
C PHE A 69 -0.53 -3.50 13.80
N LYS A 70 -0.98 -3.41 15.05
CA LYS A 70 -1.02 -2.19 15.84
C LYS A 70 0.26 -2.13 16.65
N GLN A 71 1.02 -1.05 16.49
CA GLN A 71 2.25 -0.87 17.23
C GLN A 71 1.95 -0.59 18.70
N ALA A 72 2.73 -1.17 19.60
CA ALA A 72 2.75 -0.74 21.00
C ALA A 72 3.10 0.76 21.09
N GLY A 73 2.51 1.46 22.07
CA GLY A 73 2.73 2.90 22.23
C GLY A 73 4.21 3.21 22.48
N GLU A 74 4.68 4.38 22.02
CA GLU A 74 6.10 4.81 22.13
C GLU A 74 6.63 4.83 23.58
N LEU A 75 5.73 4.86 24.58
CA LEU A 75 6.06 4.85 26.01
C LEU A 75 6.26 3.44 26.59
N ASP A 76 5.88 2.39 25.86
CA ASP A 76 5.96 1.01 26.32
C ASP A 76 6.45 0.08 25.21
N SER A 77 7.72 0.27 24.84
CA SER A 77 8.43 -0.53 23.84
C SER A 77 8.66 -1.99 24.25
N LEU A 78 8.26 -2.38 25.47
CA LEU A 78 8.34 -3.76 25.95
C LEU A 78 7.10 -4.57 25.55
N GLN A 79 6.04 -3.91 25.07
CA GLN A 79 4.86 -4.60 24.54
C GLN A 79 5.09 -4.99 23.08
N ASP A 80 4.67 -6.22 22.75
CA ASP A 80 4.67 -6.72 21.39
C ASP A 80 3.59 -6.05 20.53
N ASP A 81 3.85 -5.97 19.23
CA ASP A 81 2.87 -5.51 18.24
C ASP A 81 1.66 -6.46 18.19
N ILE A 82 0.46 -5.88 18.16
CA ILE A 82 -0.80 -6.64 18.22
C ILE A 82 -1.33 -6.86 16.81
N LEU A 83 -1.57 -8.12 16.42
CA LEU A 83 -2.22 -8.43 15.14
C LEU A 83 -3.64 -7.86 15.09
N VAL A 84 -3.92 -7.01 14.10
CA VAL A 84 -5.24 -6.45 13.85
C VAL A 84 -6.01 -7.45 12.99
N SER A 85 -7.09 -8.00 13.56
CA SER A 85 -7.94 -8.92 12.84
C SER A 85 -8.96 -8.18 11.97
N GLY A 86 -9.26 -8.76 10.81
CA GLY A 86 -10.11 -8.13 9.80
C GLY A 86 -10.39 -9.05 8.64
N LYS A 87 -11.02 -8.50 7.60
CA LYS A 87 -11.29 -9.20 6.35
C LYS A 87 -10.67 -8.46 5.17
N PHE A 88 -10.34 -9.21 4.13
CA PHE A 88 -9.84 -8.66 2.89
C PHE A 88 -10.89 -8.73 1.79
N LYS A 89 -10.97 -7.69 0.96
CA LYS A 89 -11.85 -7.64 -0.21
C LYS A 89 -11.12 -7.03 -1.39
N PHE A 90 -11.32 -7.62 -2.57
CA PHE A 90 -10.91 -7.01 -3.82
C PHE A 90 -11.89 -5.92 -4.28
N ALA A 91 -11.35 -4.79 -4.70
CA ALA A 91 -12.08 -3.68 -5.31
C ALA A 91 -11.34 -3.24 -6.58
N GLY A 92 -11.69 -3.85 -7.71
CA GLY A 92 -11.07 -3.57 -9.02
C GLY A 92 -9.60 -4.01 -9.06
N ASP A 93 -8.71 -3.01 -9.07
CA ASP A 93 -7.24 -3.14 -9.05
C ASP A 93 -6.65 -3.02 -7.63
N SER A 94 -7.50 -2.94 -6.61
CA SER A 94 -7.11 -2.64 -5.24
C SER A 94 -7.48 -3.78 -4.29
N LEU A 95 -6.65 -4.04 -3.30
CA LEU A 95 -6.97 -4.89 -2.16
C LEU A 95 -7.33 -4.00 -0.96
N VAL A 96 -8.48 -4.26 -0.34
CA VAL A 96 -8.98 -3.48 0.78
C VAL A 96 -9.04 -4.36 2.02
N PHE A 97 -8.30 -3.96 3.05
CA PHE A 97 -8.38 -4.54 4.38
C PHE A 97 -9.38 -3.76 5.25
N MET A 98 -10.35 -4.48 5.80
CA MET A 98 -11.35 -3.92 6.70
C MET A 98 -11.18 -4.57 8.07
N PRO A 99 -10.68 -3.85 9.09
CA PRO A 99 -10.56 -4.41 10.43
C PRO A 99 -11.95 -4.67 11.03
N TRP A 100 -12.05 -5.64 11.93
CA TRP A 100 -13.31 -5.88 12.66
C TRP A 100 -13.62 -4.75 13.64
N GLU A 101 -12.56 -4.18 14.23
CA GLU A 101 -12.63 -3.00 15.07
C GLU A 101 -12.06 -1.78 14.33
N PRO A 102 -12.68 -0.60 14.43
CA PRO A 102 -12.15 0.60 13.79
C PRO A 102 -10.73 0.93 14.30
N PHE A 103 -9.88 1.41 13.40
CA PHE A 103 -8.55 1.90 13.79
C PHE A 103 -8.67 3.03 14.83
N THR A 104 -7.81 2.97 15.84
CA THR A 104 -7.76 3.92 16.96
C THR A 104 -6.99 5.17 16.55
N LYS A 105 -7.55 6.36 16.84
CA LYS A 105 -6.87 7.64 16.61
C LYS A 105 -5.63 7.76 17.50
N GLY A 106 -4.53 8.29 16.96
CA GLY A 106 -3.26 8.43 17.68
C GLY A 106 -2.46 7.14 17.80
N SER A 107 -2.92 6.04 17.19
CA SER A 107 -2.18 4.78 17.11
C SER A 107 -1.42 4.66 15.81
N ALA A 108 -0.30 3.94 15.84
CA ALA A 108 0.47 3.56 14.68
C ALA A 108 0.17 2.11 14.30
N TYR A 109 0.18 1.85 12.99
CA TYR A 109 -0.13 0.56 12.41
C TYR A 109 0.95 0.18 11.41
N ILE A 110 1.41 -1.07 11.46
CA ILE A 110 2.40 -1.60 10.54
C ILE A 110 1.67 -2.54 9.60
N VAL A 111 1.75 -2.27 8.29
CA VAL A 111 1.24 -3.16 7.26
C VAL A 111 2.42 -3.89 6.64
N GLU A 112 2.42 -5.21 6.77
CA GLU A 112 3.40 -6.07 6.13
C GLU A 112 2.76 -6.71 4.89
N SER A 113 3.40 -6.56 3.73
CA SER A 113 2.93 -7.08 2.45
C SER A 113 4.00 -7.90 1.75
N TYR A 114 3.62 -9.10 1.31
CA TYR A 114 4.45 -9.99 0.51
C TYR A 114 4.12 -9.94 -0.99
N ILE A 115 3.24 -9.02 -1.40
CA ILE A 115 2.65 -9.00 -2.75
C ILE A 115 3.68 -8.70 -3.85
N ASP A 116 4.66 -7.84 -3.59
CA ASP A 116 5.62 -7.37 -4.59
C ASP A 116 7.02 -7.98 -4.46
N VAL A 117 7.21 -8.88 -3.49
CA VAL A 117 8.50 -9.48 -3.19
C VAL A 117 8.79 -10.54 -4.25
N LYS A 118 9.21 -10.11 -5.47
CA LYS A 118 9.55 -10.93 -6.65
C LYS A 118 8.89 -12.31 -6.60
N PHE A 119 7.58 -12.32 -6.82
CA PHE A 119 6.66 -13.43 -6.59
C PHE A 119 7.00 -14.74 -7.32
N GLY A 120 8.06 -14.77 -8.16
CA GLY A 120 8.67 -16.00 -8.66
C GLY A 120 9.04 -17.03 -7.57
N ASN A 121 9.05 -16.63 -6.29
CA ASN A 121 9.14 -17.53 -5.13
C ASN A 121 7.85 -17.69 -4.31
N ALA A 122 6.79 -16.93 -4.54
CA ALA A 122 5.60 -16.93 -3.68
C ALA A 122 4.55 -17.99 -4.04
N GLY A 123 4.67 -18.65 -5.20
CA GLY A 123 4.14 -20.02 -5.38
C GLY A 123 4.69 -21.00 -4.32
N LYS A 124 5.89 -20.76 -3.79
CA LYS A 124 6.46 -21.53 -2.66
C LYS A 124 5.93 -21.06 -1.30
N LEU A 125 5.50 -19.81 -1.14
CA LEU A 125 4.81 -19.35 0.08
C LEU A 125 3.43 -19.99 0.20
N ILE A 126 2.70 -20.05 -0.92
CA ILE A 126 1.36 -20.65 -0.99
C ILE A 126 1.43 -22.19 -0.81
N THR A 127 2.51 -22.83 -1.24
CA THR A 127 2.72 -24.29 -1.08
C THR A 127 3.50 -24.68 0.19
N GLY A 128 3.82 -23.72 1.06
CA GLY A 128 4.55 -23.96 2.33
C GLY A 128 6.03 -24.34 2.18
N LYS A 129 6.62 -24.19 0.99
CA LYS A 129 8.02 -24.55 0.65
C LYS A 129 8.95 -23.33 0.51
N ALA A 130 8.54 -22.15 0.92
CA ALA A 130 9.36 -20.95 0.77
C ALA A 130 10.56 -20.99 1.72
N ASN A 131 11.75 -20.85 1.15
CA ASN A 131 12.97 -20.60 1.92
C ASN A 131 12.82 -19.27 2.69
N TYR A 132 13.22 -19.32 3.96
CA TYR A 132 13.07 -18.37 5.06
C TYR A 132 13.62 -16.93 4.87
N ASN A 133 13.77 -16.41 3.64
CA ASN A 133 14.45 -15.13 3.41
C ASN A 133 13.67 -14.12 2.56
N LEU A 134 12.33 -14.24 2.51
CA LEU A 134 11.48 -13.23 1.89
C LEU A 134 11.20 -12.12 2.90
N GLN A 135 11.74 -10.93 2.64
CA GLN A 135 11.47 -9.75 3.46
C GLN A 135 10.17 -9.09 2.97
N PRO A 136 9.16 -8.92 3.83
CA PRO A 136 7.94 -8.20 3.44
C PRO A 136 8.25 -6.72 3.24
N GLN A 137 7.49 -6.08 2.34
CA GLN A 137 7.36 -4.62 2.35
C GLN A 137 6.62 -4.24 3.63
N LYS A 138 7.25 -3.39 4.46
CA LYS A 138 6.61 -2.83 5.66
C LYS A 138 6.28 -1.37 5.44
N GLU A 139 5.05 -0.98 5.75
CA GLU A 139 4.61 0.41 5.69
C GLU A 139 3.97 0.82 7.03
N LEU A 140 4.50 1.89 7.63
CA LEU A 140 4.00 2.43 8.89
C LEU A 140 2.93 3.49 8.60
N LEU A 141 1.71 3.24 9.08
CA LEU A 141 0.56 4.12 8.95
C LEU A 141 0.19 4.71 10.31
N LYS A 142 0.15 6.02 10.41
CA LYS A 142 -0.31 6.73 11.62
C LYS A 142 -1.74 7.25 11.39
N ARG A 143 -2.64 7.02 12.35
CA ARG A 143 -4.03 7.48 12.30
C ARG A 143 -4.28 8.73 13.14
#